data_AF-A0A7C2A2B3-F1
#
_entry.id   AF-A0A7C2A2B3-F1
#
_cell.length_a   1.000
_cell.length_b   1.000
_cell.length_c   1.000
_cell.angle_alpha   90.00
_cell.angle_beta   90.00
_cell.angle_gamma   90.00
#
_symmetry.space_group_name_H-M   'P 1'
#
loop_
_entity.id
_entity.type
_entity.pdbx_description
1 polymer ?
#
loop_
_entity_poly.entity_id
_entity_poly.type
_entity_poly.pdbx_seq_one_letter_code
_entity_poly.pdbx_strand_id
1 'polypeptide(L)'
;MYKTYDDFKASLGGNILHFLEKYEGSIRDFIRRIVYDKLINSYTKDQVERMVKYKFMIYGAILLSENAGNLSIALEKDTEGKILSQIKEWGLDTDEVGHQLASAIFNAYVASTEDIRKHLMLFVDFEIIQEKLNKLQGRDIRKLTFSEVIGCLHDIYPDNDFIRYLYDTHIVLRNLMAHYNYTWESKELCLYEGVFDEEPKRKYRLEEFLQEVLNLYTLSTALFYIYKKLIIDPI
;
A
#
# COMPACT_ATOMS: atom_id res chain seq x y z
N MET A 1 6.34 -5.83 15.64
CA MET A 1 6.42 -6.59 14.37
C MET A 1 6.11 -8.05 14.67
N TYR A 2 5.24 -8.66 13.87
CA TYR A 2 4.79 -10.04 14.06
C TYR A 2 5.88 -11.04 13.69
N LYS A 3 5.97 -12.16 14.40
CA LYS A 3 7.00 -13.19 14.13
C LYS A 3 6.57 -14.09 12.98
N THR A 4 5.26 -14.39 12.89
CA THR A 4 4.67 -15.27 11.88
C THR A 4 3.51 -14.61 11.14
N TYR A 5 3.05 -15.25 10.05
CA TYR A 5 1.80 -14.86 9.37
C TYR A 5 0.59 -14.97 10.31
N ASP A 6 0.56 -16.01 11.13
CA ASP A 6 -0.58 -16.31 12.01
C ASP A 6 -0.66 -15.26 13.13
N ASP A 7 0.48 -14.82 13.69
CA ASP A 7 0.55 -13.70 14.64
C ASP A 7 0.03 -12.39 14.03
N PHE A 8 0.39 -12.13 12.77
CA PHE A 8 -0.08 -10.94 12.04
C PHE A 8 -1.59 -11.00 11.85
N LYS A 9 -2.11 -12.11 11.31
CA LYS A 9 -3.54 -12.27 11.05
C LYS A 9 -4.37 -12.17 12.33
N ALA A 10 -3.90 -12.76 13.43
CA ALA A 10 -4.56 -12.71 14.73
C ALA A 10 -4.65 -11.29 15.32
N SER A 11 -3.80 -10.36 14.88
CA SER A 11 -3.82 -8.97 15.34
C SER A 11 -4.79 -8.07 14.57
N LEU A 12 -5.32 -8.54 13.44
CA LEU A 12 -6.25 -7.78 12.62
C LEU A 12 -7.66 -7.88 13.19
N GLY A 13 -8.36 -6.76 13.28
CA GLY A 13 -9.75 -6.69 13.74
C GLY A 13 -10.73 -6.35 12.62
N GLY A 14 -12.00 -6.69 12.84
CA GLY A 14 -13.15 -6.18 12.09
C GLY A 14 -13.03 -6.29 10.56
N ASN A 15 -13.30 -5.18 9.87
CA ASN A 15 -13.34 -5.11 8.41
C ASN A 15 -12.00 -5.42 7.73
N ILE A 16 -10.87 -5.11 8.39
CA ILE A 16 -9.53 -5.37 7.85
C ILE A 16 -9.23 -6.87 7.76
N LEU A 17 -9.61 -7.62 8.80
CA LEU A 17 -9.47 -9.08 8.79
C LEU A 17 -10.32 -9.70 7.68
N HIS A 18 -11.59 -9.30 7.58
CA HIS A 18 -12.49 -9.80 6.54
C HIS A 18 -11.98 -9.48 5.13
N PHE A 19 -11.44 -8.28 4.95
CA PHE A 19 -10.80 -7.87 3.71
C PHE A 19 -9.59 -8.75 3.37
N LEU A 20 -8.69 -9.04 4.33
CA LEU A 20 -7.57 -9.94 4.11
C LEU A 20 -8.03 -11.35 3.71
N GLU A 21 -9.03 -11.89 4.40
CA GLU A 21 -9.54 -13.24 4.15
C GLU A 21 -10.06 -13.41 2.73
N LYS A 22 -10.65 -12.36 2.14
CA LYS A 22 -11.08 -12.34 0.74
C LYS A 22 -9.91 -12.54 -0.23
N TYR A 23 -8.74 -11.93 0.02
CA TYR A 23 -7.61 -11.94 -0.92
C TYR A 23 -6.52 -12.96 -0.59
N GLU A 24 -6.48 -13.52 0.62
CA GLU A 24 -5.45 -14.45 1.06
C GLU A 24 -5.24 -15.62 0.08
N GLY A 25 -6.34 -16.22 -0.39
CA GLY A 25 -6.30 -17.31 -1.37
C GLY A 25 -5.62 -16.89 -2.68
N SER A 26 -5.99 -15.72 -3.21
CA SER A 26 -5.43 -15.17 -4.45
C SER A 26 -3.95 -14.77 -4.32
N ILE A 27 -3.50 -14.31 -3.13
CA ILE A 27 -2.06 -14.05 -2.88
C ILE A 27 -1.26 -15.36 -2.93
N ARG A 28 -1.78 -16.42 -2.29
CA ARG A 28 -1.14 -17.76 -2.30
C ARG A 28 -1.08 -18.34 -3.71
N ASP A 29 -2.17 -18.21 -4.47
CA ASP A 29 -2.26 -18.63 -5.87
C ASP A 29 -1.25 -17.87 -6.73
N PHE A 30 -1.19 -16.54 -6.61
CA PHE A 30 -0.20 -15.71 -7.32
C PHE A 30 1.23 -16.18 -7.08
N ILE A 31 1.63 -16.38 -5.81
CA ILE A 31 2.98 -16.83 -5.45
C ILE A 31 3.28 -18.22 -6.04
N ARG A 32 2.32 -19.13 -6.06
CA ARG A 32 2.50 -20.46 -6.67
C ARG A 32 2.66 -20.37 -8.19
N ARG A 33 1.89 -19.50 -8.85
CA ARG A 33 1.96 -19.30 -10.30
C ARG A 33 3.30 -18.70 -10.73
N ILE A 34 3.81 -17.68 -10.03
CA ILE A 34 5.14 -17.12 -10.38
C ILE A 34 6.26 -18.16 -10.26
N VAL A 35 6.16 -19.10 -9.31
CA VAL A 35 7.10 -20.23 -9.21
C VAL A 35 6.94 -21.18 -10.39
N TYR A 36 5.71 -21.59 -10.68
CA TYR A 36 5.39 -22.49 -11.79
C TYR A 36 5.86 -21.94 -13.14
N ASP A 37 5.65 -20.64 -13.37
CA ASP A 37 6.02 -19.93 -14.60
C ASP A 37 7.50 -19.56 -14.66
N LYS A 38 8.28 -19.93 -13.63
CA LYS A 38 9.70 -19.61 -13.46
C LYS A 38 9.99 -18.11 -13.53
N LEU A 39 9.10 -17.31 -12.97
CA LEU A 39 9.19 -15.85 -12.85
C LEU A 39 9.65 -15.42 -11.46
N ILE A 40 10.25 -16.30 -10.67
CA ILE A 40 10.70 -16.01 -9.31
C ILE A 40 12.18 -15.62 -9.31
N ASN A 41 12.54 -14.54 -8.63
CA ASN A 41 13.96 -14.22 -8.41
C ASN A 41 14.60 -15.20 -7.42
N SER A 42 15.91 -15.42 -7.55
CA SER A 42 16.71 -16.13 -6.54
C SER A 42 17.23 -15.14 -5.49
N TYR A 43 17.06 -15.43 -4.19
CA TYR A 43 17.52 -14.52 -3.12
C TYR A 43 18.79 -15.00 -2.45
N THR A 44 19.64 -14.04 -2.10
CA THR A 44 20.60 -14.17 -1.02
C THR A 44 19.96 -13.81 0.32
N LYS A 45 20.50 -14.35 1.41
CA LYS A 45 20.08 -14.01 2.78
C LYS A 45 20.09 -12.50 3.05
N ASP A 46 21.07 -11.78 2.50
CA ASP A 46 21.20 -10.32 2.64
C ASP A 46 20.03 -9.55 2.01
N GLN A 47 19.51 -10.03 0.87
CA GLN A 47 18.34 -9.43 0.23
C GLN A 47 17.09 -9.60 1.11
N VAL A 48 16.91 -10.77 1.72
CA VAL A 48 15.82 -11.05 2.66
C VAL A 48 15.92 -10.17 3.92
N GLU A 49 17.12 -10.00 4.47
CA GLU A 49 17.33 -9.12 5.63
C GLU A 49 17.07 -7.64 5.30
N ARG A 50 17.39 -7.20 4.08
CA ARG A 50 17.12 -5.84 3.62
C ARG A 50 15.62 -5.59 3.47
N MET A 51 14.84 -6.59 3.06
CA MET A 51 13.38 -6.53 3.02
C MET A 51 12.77 -6.33 4.41
N VAL A 52 13.23 -7.11 5.40
CA VAL A 52 12.79 -6.97 6.79
C VAL A 52 13.05 -5.55 7.29
N LYS A 53 14.19 -4.95 6.93
CA LYS A 53 14.53 -3.55 7.24
C LYS A 53 13.64 -2.54 6.52
N TYR A 54 13.31 -2.75 5.23
CA TYR A 54 12.41 -1.83 4.50
C TYR A 54 11.01 -1.79 5.11
N LYS A 55 10.47 -2.95 5.48
CA LYS A 55 9.16 -3.08 6.13
C LYS A 55 9.07 -2.27 7.44
N PHE A 56 10.19 -2.14 8.18
CA PHE A 56 10.25 -1.32 9.40
C PHE A 56 9.94 0.17 9.12
N MET A 57 10.39 0.71 7.98
CA MET A 57 10.17 2.12 7.65
C MET A 57 8.72 2.40 7.24
N ILE A 58 8.06 1.45 6.55
CA ILE A 58 6.66 1.57 6.16
C ILE A 58 5.73 1.43 7.36
N TYR A 59 6.05 0.54 8.30
CA TYR A 59 5.31 0.42 9.57
C TYR A 59 5.31 1.73 10.38
N GLY A 60 6.39 2.53 10.31
CA GLY A 60 6.45 3.84 10.96
C GLY A 60 5.45 4.86 10.39
N ALA A 61 5.35 4.95 9.06
CA ALA A 61 4.37 5.83 8.40
C ALA A 61 2.93 5.41 8.71
N ILE A 62 2.71 4.10 8.89
CA ILE A 62 1.40 3.53 9.14
C ILE A 62 0.99 3.69 10.59
N LEU A 63 1.89 3.44 11.54
CA LEU A 63 1.67 3.81 12.94
C LEU A 63 1.37 5.30 13.10
N LEU A 64 2.04 6.17 12.33
CA LEU A 64 1.72 7.59 12.31
C LEU A 64 0.28 7.83 11.80
N SER A 65 -0.14 7.17 10.72
CA SER A 65 -1.51 7.27 10.20
C SER A 65 -2.56 6.64 11.11
N GLU A 66 -2.27 5.53 11.78
CA GLU A 66 -3.16 4.85 12.74
C GLU A 66 -3.29 5.68 14.02
N ASN A 67 -2.20 6.26 14.51
CA ASN A 67 -2.25 7.19 15.65
C ASN A 67 -3.03 8.46 15.31
N ALA A 68 -2.88 8.97 14.08
CA ALA A 68 -3.64 10.10 13.58
C ALA A 68 -5.14 9.73 13.34
N GLY A 69 -5.41 8.51 12.88
CA GLY A 69 -6.75 7.94 12.72
C GLY A 69 -7.44 7.68 14.07
N ASN A 70 -6.71 7.19 15.08
CA ASN A 70 -7.18 7.07 16.45
C ASN A 70 -7.50 8.44 17.06
N LEU A 71 -6.77 9.49 16.68
CA LEU A 71 -7.13 10.88 17.00
C LEU A 71 -8.48 11.27 16.39
N SER A 72 -8.78 10.82 15.17
CA SER A 72 -10.05 11.06 14.48
C SER A 72 -11.21 10.18 14.98
N ILE A 73 -10.94 8.94 15.42
CA ILE A 73 -11.93 8.02 16.01
C ILE A 73 -12.21 8.39 17.47
N ALA A 74 -11.25 8.98 18.18
CA ALA A 74 -11.47 9.62 19.48
C ALA A 74 -12.37 10.88 19.40
N LEU A 75 -12.70 11.35 18.20
CA LEU A 75 -13.78 12.32 17.95
C LEU A 75 -15.13 11.60 17.87
N GLU A 76 -15.49 10.83 18.89
CA GLU A 76 -16.92 10.66 19.18
C GLU A 76 -17.52 12.06 19.39
N LYS A 77 -18.78 12.29 18.96
CA LYS A 77 -19.44 13.61 19.05
C LYS A 77 -19.38 14.25 20.44
N ASP A 78 -19.18 13.45 21.50
CA ASP A 78 -19.05 13.90 22.90
C ASP A 78 -17.65 14.41 23.29
N THR A 79 -16.61 14.11 22.51
CA THR A 79 -15.21 14.52 22.76
C THR A 79 -14.67 15.55 21.78
N GLU A 80 -15.35 15.75 20.63
CA GLU A 80 -14.99 16.75 19.60
C GLU A 80 -14.78 18.15 20.20
N GLY A 81 -15.71 18.61 21.03
CA GLY A 81 -15.62 19.93 21.67
C GLY A 81 -14.41 20.08 22.60
N LYS A 82 -13.99 19.01 23.29
CA LYS A 82 -12.82 19.03 24.17
C LYS A 82 -11.52 19.06 23.38
N ILE A 83 -11.42 18.26 22.32
CA ILE A 83 -10.22 18.20 21.47
C ILE A 83 -10.03 19.51 20.71
N LEU A 84 -11.10 20.08 20.14
CA LEU A 84 -11.03 21.39 19.47
C LEU A 84 -10.63 22.51 20.44
N SER A 85 -11.11 22.46 21.70
CA SER A 85 -10.69 23.41 22.73
C SER A 85 -9.20 23.25 23.07
N GLN A 86 -8.71 22.01 23.17
CA GLN A 86 -7.31 21.73 23.49
C GLN A 86 -6.35 22.14 22.36
N ILE A 87 -6.72 21.91 21.10
CA ILE A 87 -5.97 22.38 19.91
C ILE A 87 -5.87 23.91 19.92
N LYS A 88 -6.97 24.60 20.23
CA LYS A 88 -7.00 26.06 20.36
C LYS A 88 -6.16 26.55 21.54
N GLU A 89 -6.22 25.88 22.69
CA GLU A 89 -5.38 26.19 23.87
C GLU A 89 -3.88 26.02 23.57
N TRP A 90 -3.51 25.08 22.71
CA TRP A 90 -2.13 24.91 22.23
C TRP A 90 -1.72 25.92 21.16
N GLY A 91 -2.63 26.82 20.74
CA GLY A 91 -2.38 27.84 19.73
C GLY A 91 -2.30 27.30 18.31
N LEU A 92 -2.88 26.12 18.05
CA LEU A 92 -2.88 25.47 16.74
C LEU A 92 -4.19 25.77 15.98
N ASP A 93 -4.10 25.88 14.65
CA ASP A 93 -5.26 26.00 13.77
C ASP A 93 -5.83 24.61 13.45
N THR A 94 -7.15 24.45 13.62
CA THR A 94 -7.86 23.21 13.34
C THR A 94 -7.80 22.81 11.86
N ASP A 95 -7.76 23.79 10.95
CA ASP A 95 -7.64 23.53 9.52
C ASP A 95 -6.22 23.03 9.17
N GLU A 96 -5.19 23.59 9.82
CA GLU A 96 -3.81 23.10 9.70
C GLU A 96 -3.65 21.67 10.23
N VAL A 97 -4.27 21.35 11.38
CA VAL A 97 -4.28 19.99 11.93
C VAL A 97 -4.98 19.01 10.98
N GLY A 98 -6.11 19.41 10.39
CA GLY A 98 -6.82 18.62 9.38
C GLY A 98 -5.96 18.34 8.14
N HIS A 99 -5.23 19.34 7.65
CA HIS A 99 -4.29 19.19 6.54
C HIS A 99 -3.11 18.28 6.88
N GLN A 100 -2.57 18.36 8.10
CA GLN A 100 -1.50 17.47 8.56
C GLN A 100 -1.98 16.01 8.66
N LEU A 101 -3.20 15.78 9.16
CA LEU A 101 -3.82 14.46 9.19
C LEU A 101 -3.99 13.88 7.78
N ALA A 102 -4.57 14.64 6.86
CA ALA A 102 -4.75 14.20 5.47
C ALA A 102 -3.40 13.87 4.80
N SER A 103 -2.38 14.70 5.05
CA SER A 103 -1.02 14.48 4.54
C SER A 103 -0.37 13.23 5.13
N ALA A 104 -0.58 12.94 6.42
CA ALA A 104 -0.09 11.73 7.06
C ALA A 104 -0.72 10.46 6.45
N ILE A 105 -2.04 10.48 6.21
CA ILE A 105 -2.76 9.37 5.57
C ILE A 105 -2.28 9.17 4.12
N PHE A 106 -2.11 10.26 3.36
CA PHE A 106 -1.57 10.18 2.00
C PHE A 106 -0.14 9.63 1.96
N ASN A 107 0.72 10.05 2.88
CA ASN A 107 2.08 9.49 3.00
C ASN A 107 2.06 8.00 3.32
N ALA A 108 1.13 7.54 4.16
CA ALA A 108 0.95 6.12 4.45
C ALA A 108 0.48 5.35 3.20
N TYR A 109 -0.45 5.90 2.41
CA TYR A 109 -0.85 5.32 1.11
C TYR A 109 0.35 5.15 0.17
N VAL A 110 1.16 6.20 -0.01
CA VAL A 110 2.36 6.17 -0.84
C VAL A 110 3.37 5.15 -0.31
N ALA A 111 3.56 5.08 1.01
CA ALA A 111 4.47 4.11 1.62
C ALA A 111 3.98 2.66 1.41
N SER A 112 2.70 2.38 1.58
CA SER A 112 2.14 1.03 1.40
C SER A 112 2.19 0.57 -0.05
N THR A 113 1.84 1.43 -1.02
CA THR A 113 1.94 1.11 -2.45
C THR A 113 3.39 0.85 -2.87
N GLU A 114 4.32 1.66 -2.39
CA GLU A 114 5.75 1.49 -2.64
C GLU A 114 6.32 0.21 -1.99
N ASP A 115 5.81 -0.19 -0.83
CA ASP A 115 6.18 -1.46 -0.18
C ASP A 115 5.73 -2.67 -1.01
N ILE A 116 4.47 -2.66 -1.48
CA ILE A 116 3.95 -3.71 -2.37
C ILE A 116 4.80 -3.75 -3.65
N ARG A 117 5.12 -2.58 -4.25
CA ARG A 117 5.99 -2.50 -5.43
C ARG A 117 7.32 -3.21 -5.17
N LYS A 118 7.98 -2.87 -4.07
CA LYS A 118 9.28 -3.45 -3.70
C LYS A 118 9.16 -4.95 -3.46
N HIS A 119 8.13 -5.40 -2.76
CA HIS A 119 7.87 -6.82 -2.57
C HIS A 119 7.74 -7.54 -3.91
N LEU A 120 6.90 -7.04 -4.82
CA LEU A 120 6.71 -7.66 -6.13
C LEU A 120 7.98 -7.63 -6.99
N MET A 121 8.69 -6.50 -7.02
CA MET A 121 9.95 -6.40 -7.77
C MET A 121 11.08 -7.26 -7.21
N LEU A 122 11.00 -7.58 -5.92
CA LEU A 122 11.90 -8.55 -5.32
C LEU A 122 11.43 -9.95 -5.65
N PHE A 123 10.16 -10.27 -5.44
CA PHE A 123 9.52 -11.59 -5.63
C PHE A 123 9.56 -12.10 -7.06
N VAL A 124 9.44 -11.20 -8.03
CA VAL A 124 9.24 -11.51 -9.42
C VAL A 124 10.43 -11.05 -10.25
N ASP A 125 10.90 -11.93 -11.13
CA ASP A 125 11.92 -11.64 -12.12
C ASP A 125 11.33 -10.83 -13.27
N PHE A 126 11.45 -9.50 -13.14
CA PHE A 126 10.98 -8.57 -14.15
C PHE A 126 11.87 -8.51 -15.39
N GLU A 127 13.08 -9.08 -15.37
CA GLU A 127 13.91 -9.25 -16.57
C GLU A 127 13.24 -10.28 -17.50
N ILE A 128 12.83 -11.41 -16.94
CA ILE A 128 12.06 -12.42 -17.70
C ILE A 128 10.71 -11.87 -18.15
N ILE A 129 10.02 -11.07 -17.33
CA ILE A 129 8.76 -10.42 -17.75
C ILE A 129 9.01 -9.44 -18.92
N GLN A 130 10.09 -8.66 -18.87
CA GLN A 130 10.45 -7.72 -19.93
C GLN A 130 10.68 -8.45 -21.26
N GLU A 131 11.33 -9.62 -21.24
CA GLU A 131 11.49 -10.49 -22.39
C GLU A 131 10.15 -11.05 -22.90
N LYS A 132 9.25 -11.47 -22.00
CA LYS A 132 7.95 -12.06 -22.36
C LYS A 132 6.96 -11.06 -22.95
N LEU A 133 6.87 -9.85 -22.39
CA LEU A 133 5.80 -8.90 -22.72
C LEU A 133 6.15 -7.93 -23.86
N ASN A 134 7.42 -7.82 -24.30
CA ASN A 134 7.94 -6.82 -25.26
C ASN A 134 7.65 -5.33 -24.92
N LYS A 135 6.68 -5.02 -24.03
CA LYS A 135 6.25 -3.68 -23.64
C LYS A 135 7.26 -2.94 -22.75
N LEU A 136 8.15 -3.69 -22.08
CA LEU A 136 9.15 -3.10 -21.18
C LEU A 136 10.52 -2.95 -21.85
N GLN A 137 10.70 -3.37 -23.10
CA GLN A 137 12.02 -3.47 -23.74
C GLN A 137 12.80 -2.14 -23.67
N GLY A 138 14.05 -2.18 -23.21
CA GLY A 138 14.92 -1.01 -23.10
C GLY A 138 14.67 -0.12 -21.88
N ARG A 139 13.74 -0.49 -20.99
CA ARG A 139 13.48 0.23 -19.74
C ARG A 139 14.32 -0.34 -18.60
N ASP A 140 14.82 0.53 -17.73
CA ASP A 140 15.49 0.10 -16.49
C ASP A 140 14.43 -0.43 -15.53
N ILE A 141 14.41 -1.76 -15.34
CA ILE A 141 13.44 -2.47 -14.50
C ILE A 141 13.39 -1.88 -13.09
N ARG A 142 14.51 -1.39 -12.56
CA ARG A 142 14.61 -0.80 -11.22
C ARG A 142 13.81 0.50 -11.08
N LYS A 143 13.47 1.12 -12.20
CA LYS A 143 12.71 2.39 -12.28
C LYS A 143 11.24 2.18 -12.62
N LEU A 144 10.76 0.95 -12.72
CA LEU A 144 9.34 0.69 -12.97
C LEU A 144 8.50 1.23 -11.81
N THR A 145 7.47 1.99 -12.15
CA THR A 145 6.49 2.51 -11.19
C THR A 145 5.58 1.40 -10.68
N PHE A 146 4.84 1.66 -9.60
CA PHE A 146 3.87 0.69 -9.05
C PHE A 146 2.88 0.22 -10.11
N SER A 147 2.29 1.13 -10.87
CA SER A 147 1.30 0.81 -11.90
C SER A 147 1.89 0.03 -13.08
N GLU A 148 3.15 0.27 -13.45
CA GLU A 148 3.81 -0.49 -14.49
C GLU A 148 4.09 -1.93 -14.05
N VAL A 149 4.54 -2.11 -12.80
CA VAL A 149 4.72 -3.41 -12.15
C VAL A 149 3.40 -4.18 -12.13
N ILE A 150 2.33 -3.57 -11.60
CA ILE A 150 1.01 -4.21 -11.50
C ILE A 150 0.40 -4.45 -12.87
N GLY A 151 0.52 -3.53 -13.82
CA GLY A 151 0.00 -3.70 -15.19
C GLY A 151 0.63 -4.88 -15.91
N CYS A 152 1.95 -5.08 -15.77
CA CYS A 152 2.62 -6.25 -16.33
C CYS A 152 2.16 -7.56 -15.68
N LEU A 153 1.99 -7.56 -14.35
CA LEU A 153 1.48 -8.73 -13.64
C LEU A 153 0.02 -9.01 -13.98
N HIS A 154 -0.80 -7.99 -14.21
CA HIS A 154 -2.18 -8.13 -14.62
C HIS A 154 -2.30 -8.69 -16.05
N ASP A 155 -1.41 -8.30 -16.96
CA ASP A 155 -1.35 -8.89 -18.31
C ASP A 155 -1.03 -10.40 -18.26
N ILE A 156 -0.25 -10.86 -17.27
CA ILE A 156 0.12 -12.28 -17.10
C ILE A 156 -0.92 -13.04 -16.26
N TYR A 157 -1.47 -12.40 -15.23
CA TYR A 157 -2.38 -12.99 -14.25
C TYR A 157 -3.69 -12.20 -14.12
N PRO A 158 -4.47 -12.02 -15.21
CA PRO A 158 -5.66 -11.17 -15.21
C PRO A 158 -6.77 -11.70 -14.29
N ASP A 159 -6.80 -13.02 -14.08
CA ASP A 159 -7.84 -13.69 -13.27
C ASP A 159 -7.50 -13.71 -11.78
N ASN A 160 -6.34 -13.19 -11.37
CA ASN A 160 -5.93 -13.19 -9.97
C ASN A 160 -6.53 -11.98 -9.23
N ASP A 161 -7.45 -12.25 -8.29
CA ASP A 161 -8.19 -11.21 -7.57
C ASP A 161 -7.31 -10.19 -6.84
N PHE A 162 -6.18 -10.60 -6.28
CA PHE A 162 -5.23 -9.70 -5.62
C PHE A 162 -4.58 -8.75 -6.63
N ILE A 163 -4.08 -9.26 -7.76
CA ILE A 163 -3.47 -8.43 -8.82
C ILE A 163 -4.52 -7.50 -9.44
N ARG A 164 -5.72 -8.01 -9.72
CA ARG A 164 -6.83 -7.21 -10.25
C ARG A 164 -7.24 -6.11 -9.28
N TYR A 165 -7.34 -6.40 -7.98
CA TYR A 165 -7.62 -5.36 -6.97
C TYR A 165 -6.58 -4.23 -7.01
N LEU A 166 -5.29 -4.59 -7.07
CA LEU A 166 -4.22 -3.59 -7.15
C LEU A 166 -4.29 -2.79 -8.45
N TYR A 167 -4.61 -3.45 -9.58
CA TYR A 167 -4.72 -2.80 -10.89
C TYR A 167 -5.92 -1.84 -10.95
N ASP A 168 -7.10 -2.31 -10.53
CA ASP A 168 -8.36 -1.58 -10.67
C ASP A 168 -8.50 -0.45 -9.65
N THR A 169 -7.92 -0.58 -8.46
CA THR A 169 -8.17 0.35 -7.35
C THR A 169 -7.19 1.52 -7.31
N HIS A 170 -6.02 1.38 -7.94
CA HIS A 170 -4.91 2.31 -7.73
C HIS A 170 -4.72 3.23 -8.92
N ILE A 171 -4.69 4.54 -8.64
CA ILE A 171 -4.36 5.53 -9.66
C ILE A 171 -2.88 5.44 -9.96
N VAL A 172 -2.54 5.58 -11.25
CA VAL A 172 -1.17 5.80 -11.70
C VAL A 172 -0.68 7.13 -11.13
N LEU A 173 0.06 7.10 -10.03
CA LEU A 173 0.75 8.29 -9.54
C LEU A 173 2.09 8.40 -10.28
N ARG A 174 2.17 9.27 -11.30
CA ARG A 174 3.39 9.42 -12.13
C ARG A 174 4.62 9.85 -11.32
N ASN A 175 4.39 10.54 -10.21
CA ASN A 175 5.44 10.98 -9.28
C ASN A 175 5.05 10.62 -7.85
N LEU A 176 5.68 9.60 -7.26
CA LEU A 176 5.50 9.25 -5.84
C LEU A 176 6.09 10.30 -4.87
N MET A 177 6.61 11.44 -5.37
CA MET A 177 6.99 12.55 -4.50
C MET A 177 5.74 13.26 -3.98
N ALA A 178 5.56 13.14 -2.67
CA ALA A 178 4.36 13.28 -1.88
C ALA A 178 3.58 14.62 -1.91
N HIS A 179 3.85 15.56 -2.80
CA HIS A 179 3.37 16.94 -2.62
C HIS A 179 2.50 17.52 -3.75
N TYR A 180 2.29 16.81 -4.87
CA TYR A 180 1.63 17.42 -6.04
C TYR A 180 0.58 16.56 -6.77
N ASN A 181 0.23 15.39 -6.21
CA ASN A 181 -0.75 14.48 -6.82
C ASN A 181 -2.05 14.37 -6.01
N TYR A 182 -2.27 15.26 -5.04
CA TYR A 182 -3.54 15.35 -4.35
C TYR A 182 -3.88 16.78 -3.96
N THR A 183 -5.17 17.09 -3.93
CA THR A 183 -5.73 18.30 -3.31
C THR A 183 -6.86 17.90 -2.36
N TRP A 184 -7.28 18.84 -1.52
CA TRP A 184 -8.47 18.69 -0.68
C TRP A 184 -9.54 19.68 -1.14
N GLU A 185 -10.62 19.16 -1.70
CA GLU A 185 -11.69 19.95 -2.31
C GLU A 185 -13.03 19.47 -1.78
N SER A 186 -13.89 20.40 -1.33
CA SER A 186 -15.25 20.07 -0.87
C SER A 186 -15.33 18.91 0.15
N LYS A 187 -14.33 18.81 1.05
CA LYS A 187 -14.18 17.75 2.06
C LYS A 187 -13.85 16.36 1.49
N GLU A 188 -13.28 16.30 0.29
CA GLU A 188 -12.83 15.07 -0.36
C GLU A 188 -11.36 15.17 -0.79
N LEU A 189 -10.67 14.04 -0.69
CA LEU A 189 -9.31 13.90 -1.20
C LEU A 189 -9.42 13.66 -2.70
N CYS A 190 -8.94 14.62 -3.46
CA CYS A 190 -8.89 14.54 -4.91
C CYS A 190 -7.49 14.07 -5.31
N LEU A 191 -7.40 12.88 -5.91
CA LEU A 191 -6.14 12.30 -6.38
C LEU A 191 -5.96 12.56 -7.88
N TYR A 192 -4.77 13.02 -8.25
CA TYR A 192 -4.38 13.37 -9.61
C TYR A 192 -3.24 12.43 -10.07
N GLU A 193 -3.16 12.19 -11.38
CA GLU A 193 -2.05 11.43 -11.97
C GLU A 193 -0.81 12.33 -12.17
N GLY A 194 -1.03 13.61 -12.45
CA GLY A 194 0.01 14.64 -12.56
C GLY A 194 -0.42 16.03 -12.06
N VAL A 195 0.57 16.89 -11.87
CA VAL A 195 0.42 18.25 -11.29
C VAL A 195 -0.48 19.18 -12.11
N PHE A 196 -0.65 18.88 -13.40
CA PHE A 196 -1.40 19.71 -14.35
C PHE A 196 -2.68 19.04 -14.86
N ASP A 197 -3.14 18.00 -14.18
CA ASP A 197 -4.40 17.35 -14.53
C ASP A 197 -5.58 18.30 -14.24
N GLU A 198 -6.45 18.52 -15.23
CA GLU A 198 -7.61 19.43 -15.10
C GLU A 198 -8.69 18.88 -14.17
N GLU A 199 -8.75 17.55 -14.01
CA GLU A 199 -9.72 16.87 -13.15
C GLU A 199 -9.07 15.73 -12.36
N PRO A 200 -9.52 15.47 -11.12
CA PRO A 200 -9.02 14.36 -10.34
C PRO A 200 -9.46 13.03 -10.91
N LYS A 201 -8.55 12.06 -10.89
CA LYS A 201 -8.80 10.68 -11.31
C LYS A 201 -9.72 9.95 -10.34
N ARG A 202 -9.63 10.27 -9.05
CA ARG A 202 -10.54 9.76 -8.01
C ARG A 202 -10.74 10.79 -6.90
N LYS A 203 -11.88 10.64 -6.24
CA LYS A 203 -12.26 11.39 -5.05
C LYS A 203 -12.57 10.40 -3.94
N TYR A 204 -12.09 10.69 -2.74
CA TYR A 204 -12.32 9.86 -1.56
C TYR A 204 -12.78 10.73 -0.39
N ARG A 205 -13.71 10.21 0.41
CA ARG A 205 -13.86 10.72 1.77
C ARG A 205 -12.66 10.27 2.61
N LEU A 206 -12.32 11.03 3.65
CA LEU A 206 -11.14 10.75 4.47
C LEU A 206 -11.18 9.34 5.09
N GLU A 207 -12.36 8.91 5.58
CA GLU A 207 -12.57 7.58 6.16
C GLU A 207 -12.38 6.46 5.13
N GLU A 208 -12.89 6.64 3.91
CA GLU A 208 -12.73 5.70 2.80
C GLU A 208 -11.26 5.58 2.41
N PHE A 209 -10.55 6.70 2.37
CA PHE A 209 -9.13 6.73 2.04
C PHE A 209 -8.28 6.09 3.13
N LEU A 210 -8.57 6.35 4.41
CA LEU A 210 -7.90 5.69 5.53
C LEU A 210 -8.10 4.17 5.47
N GLN A 211 -9.33 3.72 5.20
CA GLN A 211 -9.63 2.30 5.04
C GLN A 211 -8.81 1.68 3.90
N GLU A 212 -8.65 2.38 2.77
CA GLU A 212 -7.81 1.92 1.66
C GLU A 212 -6.33 1.82 2.04
N VAL A 213 -5.80 2.78 2.80
CA VAL A 213 -4.41 2.72 3.31
C VAL A 213 -4.20 1.48 4.17
N LEU A 214 -5.13 1.20 5.09
CA LEU A 214 -5.06 0.03 5.97
C LEU A 214 -5.19 -1.28 5.19
N ASN A 215 -6.07 -1.32 4.18
CA ASN A 215 -6.19 -2.44 3.26
C ASN A 215 -4.86 -2.73 2.55
N LEU A 216 -4.21 -1.70 2.01
CA LEU A 216 -2.94 -1.84 1.29
C LEU A 216 -1.80 -2.30 2.17
N TYR A 217 -1.70 -1.72 3.37
CA TYR A 217 -0.74 -2.19 4.36
C TYR A 217 -0.93 -3.67 4.67
N THR A 218 -2.18 -4.07 4.87
CA THR A 218 -2.56 -5.43 5.20
C THR A 218 -2.16 -6.39 4.07
N LEU A 219 -2.43 -6.02 2.83
CA LEU A 219 -2.01 -6.79 1.65
C LEU A 219 -0.50 -6.87 1.51
N SER A 220 0.23 -5.76 1.67
CA SER A 220 1.69 -5.76 1.61
C SER A 220 2.29 -6.70 2.65
N THR A 221 1.77 -6.62 3.88
CA THR A 221 2.24 -7.42 5.00
C THR A 221 1.93 -8.91 4.79
N ALA A 222 0.73 -9.23 4.33
CA ALA A 222 0.32 -10.59 3.99
C ALA A 222 1.16 -11.16 2.84
N LEU A 223 1.35 -10.41 1.75
CA LEU A 223 2.17 -10.81 0.61
C LEU A 223 3.56 -11.24 1.06
N PHE A 224 4.23 -10.43 1.88
CA PHE A 224 5.55 -10.77 2.42
C PHE A 224 5.56 -12.05 3.26
N TYR A 225 4.65 -12.17 4.23
CA TYR A 225 4.66 -13.32 5.15
C TYR A 225 4.25 -14.63 4.46
N ILE A 226 3.27 -14.57 3.56
CA ILE A 226 2.86 -15.73 2.77
C ILE A 226 4.02 -16.16 1.87
N TYR A 227 4.67 -15.22 1.20
CA TYR A 227 5.85 -15.52 0.38
C TYR A 227 6.96 -16.17 1.20
N LYS A 228 7.33 -15.57 2.33
CA LYS A 228 8.34 -16.12 3.24
C LYS A 228 8.01 -17.56 3.64
N LYS A 229 6.76 -17.82 4.04
CA LYS A 229 6.28 -19.16 4.46
C LYS A 229 6.32 -20.19 3.32
N LEU A 230 6.05 -19.78 2.08
CA LEU A 230 5.97 -20.70 0.94
C LEU A 230 7.32 -20.96 0.28
N ILE A 231 8.22 -19.98 0.28
CA ILE A 231 9.45 -20.02 -0.53
C ILE A 231 10.72 -20.09 0.31
N ILE A 232 10.81 -19.31 1.38
CA ILE A 232 12.07 -19.12 2.14
C ILE A 232 12.17 -20.16 3.26
N ASP A 233 11.10 -20.32 4.03
CA ASP A 233 11.02 -21.27 5.15
C ASP A 233 9.91 -22.30 4.90
N PRO A 234 9.98 -23.12 3.82
CA PRO A 234 9.02 -24.19 3.62
C PRO A 234 9.26 -25.26 4.69
N ILE A 235 8.20 -25.61 5.44
CA ILE A 235 8.20 -26.68 6.45
C ILE A 235 8.50 -28.02 5.78
#